data_AF-A0A2V7PV97-F1
#
_entry.id   AF-A0A2V7PV97-F1
#
_cell.length_a   1.000
_cell.length_b   1.000
_cell.length_c   1.000
_cell.angle_alpha   90.00
_cell.angle_beta   90.00
_cell.angle_gamma   90.00
#
_symmetry.space_group_name_H-M   'P 1'
#
loop_
_entity.id
_entity.type
_entity.pdbx_description
1 polymer ?
#
loop_
_entity_poly.entity_id
_entity_poly.type
_entity_poly.pdbx_seq_one_letter_code
_entity_poly.pdbx_strand_id
1 'polypeptide(L)'
;MDRPDRVPPVRPAAAHRASAGGGRPLLDRRGGGGPAARGLLAIQPVPLPPLPGRRVLCRGALDRPLHRMKVPAETYFKLWAIMTLGFHPWFFLAGVPRNFAALDTLDDYPVGLKVFTQFVLMPLVAVYLVILTAYLGKIVITRTWPGGWIGYLVSSVSTVGVLALLLVHPIRERADSRWVNWYGRWWFVAILPSLAMLLMAIGKRLEQYGVTEPRYFLLVLALWMLGLSLYYGITASRNIKLIPMSLAAVAVLASAGPWGAYAISRRSQVARLDRILQANHMGRAGDAGRAPVAGAVSFEDRRELSALLRYLSNTRGGRGVTAVLGLPADTVTAWEHDSTQGTGASPGDRIAALAMRHLGLSYVNRWEPGAREQTFWANLAQPRALDVSGFQLARVFTYPGPAGWIGTESDSLQLVPEDSSGALVVKHGGGALLKLDLRGVARAALPLDSLGATGYNQLKRSIVVDGSAEGFRVRVVFESIRGMVRPNGLELQGGTGFVLAAGLRTSGTAMSPPP
;
A
#
# COMPACT_ATOMS: atom_id res chain seq x y z
N MET A 1 56.19 -4.26 53.83
CA MET A 1 56.73 -5.63 53.66
C MET A 1 56.61 -5.96 52.19
N ASP A 2 57.78 -6.10 51.56
CA ASP A 2 58.14 -6.53 50.20
C ASP A 2 57.51 -5.90 48.93
N ARG A 3 58.35 -5.04 48.34
CA ARG A 3 58.65 -4.84 46.90
C ARG A 3 59.26 -6.13 46.28
N PRO A 4 59.48 -6.30 44.95
CA PRO A 4 59.95 -5.27 43.98
C PRO A 4 59.33 -5.35 42.54
N ASP A 5 59.25 -4.22 41.79
CA ASP A 5 60.07 -3.75 40.62
C ASP A 5 60.01 -4.65 39.36
N ARG A 6 60.10 -4.26 38.08
CA ARG A 6 60.29 -3.04 37.23
C ARG A 6 60.16 -3.57 35.76
N VAL A 7 59.47 -2.91 34.80
CA VAL A 7 59.96 -1.93 33.78
C VAL A 7 61.10 -2.49 32.88
N PRO A 8 61.19 -2.29 31.52
CA PRO A 8 60.72 -1.14 30.68
C PRO A 8 60.14 -1.46 29.26
N PRO A 9 59.74 -0.41 28.50
CA PRO A 9 59.63 -0.42 27.03
C PRO A 9 60.84 0.26 26.35
N VAL A 10 61.13 -0.10 25.09
CA VAL A 10 62.22 0.50 24.27
C VAL A 10 61.70 0.91 22.88
N ARG A 11 61.93 2.18 22.50
CA ARG A 11 62.02 2.71 21.11
C ARG A 11 63.51 2.76 20.70
N PRO A 12 63.88 2.73 19.39
CA PRO A 12 64.17 3.97 18.60
C PRO A 12 63.78 3.86 17.10
N ALA A 13 63.52 4.93 16.32
CA ALA A 13 64.44 5.84 15.57
C ALA A 13 65.47 5.08 14.68
N ALA A 14 65.89 5.41 13.44
CA ALA A 14 65.84 6.59 12.56
C ALA A 14 66.26 6.10 11.11
N ALA A 15 65.74 6.68 10.01
CA ALA A 15 66.41 7.65 9.09
C ALA A 15 67.29 7.09 7.94
N HIS A 16 66.96 7.46 6.68
CA HIS A 16 67.81 8.12 5.66
C HIS A 16 67.06 8.20 4.30
N ARG A 17 66.70 9.40 3.80
CA ARG A 17 67.31 10.19 2.68
C ARG A 17 67.32 9.46 1.32
N ALA A 18 67.04 10.05 0.15
CA ALA A 18 66.68 11.41 -0.29
C ALA A 18 66.37 11.40 -1.81
N SER A 19 65.75 12.48 -2.32
CA SER A 19 65.97 13.09 -3.67
C SER A 19 65.32 12.38 -4.88
N ALA A 20 64.72 13.01 -5.91
CA ALA A 20 64.54 14.40 -6.38
C ALA A 20 63.22 14.44 -7.20
N GLY A 21 62.46 15.55 -7.20
CA GLY A 21 62.50 16.55 -8.29
C GLY A 21 61.38 16.28 -9.31
N GLY A 22 60.27 17.03 -9.31
CA GLY A 22 60.13 18.36 -9.90
C GLY A 22 59.28 18.21 -11.17
N GLY A 23 58.03 18.70 -11.20
CA GLY A 23 57.72 19.99 -11.82
C GLY A 23 56.61 19.81 -12.86
N ARG A 24 55.53 20.59 -12.73
CA ARG A 24 54.35 20.70 -13.62
C ARG A 24 54.71 21.37 -14.98
N PRO A 25 53.74 21.76 -15.86
CA PRO A 25 52.76 21.01 -16.67
C PRO A 25 52.77 21.44 -18.17
N LEU A 26 51.76 20.99 -18.95
CA LEU A 26 51.18 21.56 -20.19
C LEU A 26 51.75 21.20 -21.59
N LEU A 27 50.80 20.70 -22.40
CA LEU A 27 50.50 20.96 -23.83
C LEU A 27 51.12 20.12 -24.97
N ASP A 28 50.16 19.53 -25.70
CA ASP A 28 50.00 19.45 -27.17
C ASP A 28 50.73 18.35 -27.98
N ARG A 29 49.96 17.33 -28.40
CA ARG A 29 49.76 17.07 -29.85
C ARG A 29 48.59 16.13 -30.14
N ARG A 30 47.74 16.62 -31.06
CA ARG A 30 46.75 15.97 -31.95
C ARG A 30 47.19 14.58 -32.45
N GLY A 31 46.34 13.61 -32.81
CA GLY A 31 44.88 13.55 -33.00
C GLY A 31 44.51 12.21 -33.67
N GLY A 32 43.21 11.89 -33.75
CA GLY A 32 42.68 10.87 -34.68
C GLY A 32 41.57 9.95 -34.14
N GLY A 33 40.33 10.17 -34.58
CA GLY A 33 39.27 9.15 -34.70
C GLY A 33 38.25 9.05 -33.54
N GLY A 34 37.08 9.67 -33.68
CA GLY A 34 35.93 9.47 -32.77
C GLY A 34 35.08 8.22 -33.12
N PRO A 35 33.78 8.20 -32.79
CA PRO A 35 33.15 8.63 -31.53
C PRO A 35 32.14 7.59 -31.00
N ALA A 36 31.98 7.40 -29.68
CA ALA A 36 30.69 7.00 -29.09
C ALA A 36 30.71 6.92 -27.56
N ALA A 37 29.59 7.35 -26.97
CA ALA A 37 29.06 6.98 -25.66
C ALA A 37 29.71 7.61 -24.41
N ARG A 38 29.19 8.77 -24.01
CA ARG A 38 28.62 8.99 -22.65
C ARG A 38 28.02 10.39 -22.54
N GLY A 39 26.69 10.44 -22.59
CA GLY A 39 25.91 11.64 -22.28
C GLY A 39 24.62 11.22 -21.59
N LEU A 40 24.62 11.29 -20.26
CA LEU A 40 23.39 11.38 -19.47
C LEU A 40 22.58 12.56 -20.04
N LEU A 41 21.38 12.30 -20.55
CA LEU A 41 20.44 13.35 -20.91
C LEU A 41 19.13 13.14 -20.17
N ALA A 42 18.84 14.15 -19.35
CA ALA A 42 17.64 14.33 -18.58
C ALA A 42 16.40 14.30 -19.48
N ILE A 43 15.38 13.58 -19.02
CA ILE A 43 14.05 13.52 -19.61
C ILE A 43 13.40 14.90 -19.43
N GLN A 44 13.34 15.69 -20.50
CA GLN A 44 12.46 16.86 -20.61
C GLN A 44 11.08 16.42 -21.13
N PRO A 45 9.95 16.90 -20.56
CA PRO A 45 8.62 16.60 -21.10
C PRO A 45 8.31 17.48 -22.33
N VAL A 46 7.87 16.82 -23.41
CA VAL A 46 7.40 17.41 -24.67
C VAL A 46 6.03 18.10 -24.48
N PRO A 47 5.79 19.31 -25.00
CA PRO A 47 4.49 19.98 -24.92
C PRO A 47 3.52 19.50 -26.02
N LEU A 48 2.24 19.32 -25.67
CA LEU A 48 1.15 19.02 -26.62
C LEU A 48 0.77 20.26 -27.48
N PRO A 49 0.38 20.09 -28.76
CA PRO A 49 -0.20 21.16 -29.56
C PRO A 49 -1.70 21.40 -29.22
N PRO A 50 -2.23 22.62 -29.41
CA PRO A 50 -3.63 22.95 -29.10
C PRO A 50 -4.60 22.57 -30.23
N LEU A 51 -5.78 22.06 -29.87
CA LEU A 51 -6.92 21.87 -30.79
C LEU A 51 -7.65 23.21 -31.02
N PRO A 52 -8.10 23.51 -32.26
CA PRO A 52 -8.78 24.76 -32.56
C PRO A 52 -10.29 24.68 -32.32
N GLY A 53 -10.82 25.67 -31.60
CA GLY A 53 -12.11 26.28 -31.90
C GLY A 53 -13.40 25.57 -31.49
N ARG A 54 -13.88 25.87 -30.28
CA ARG A 54 -15.21 26.49 -30.08
C ARG A 54 -15.44 26.92 -28.63
N ARG A 55 -15.49 28.24 -28.47
CA ARG A 55 -16.19 29.06 -27.47
C ARG A 55 -16.78 28.31 -26.25
N VAL A 56 -16.05 28.36 -25.13
CA VAL A 56 -16.66 28.54 -23.81
C VAL A 56 -15.90 29.68 -23.12
N LEU A 57 -16.50 30.85 -23.20
CA LEU A 57 -16.14 32.06 -22.49
C LEU A 57 -16.39 31.83 -20.99
N CYS A 58 -15.47 32.29 -20.13
CA CYS A 58 -15.66 32.50 -18.68
C CYS A 58 -15.62 31.31 -17.70
N ARG A 59 -14.61 30.43 -17.79
CA ARG A 59 -14.11 29.69 -16.60
C ARG A 59 -12.58 29.59 -16.51
N GLY A 60 -11.86 30.53 -17.13
CA GLY A 60 -10.40 30.46 -17.31
C GLY A 60 -9.57 31.40 -16.45
N ALA A 61 -10.18 32.24 -15.60
CA ALA A 61 -9.45 33.30 -14.88
C ALA A 61 -9.03 32.94 -13.46
N LEU A 62 -9.47 31.81 -12.89
CA LEU A 62 -9.10 31.40 -11.52
C LEU A 62 -8.31 30.09 -11.41
N ASP A 63 -8.44 29.16 -12.37
CA ASP A 63 -7.85 27.82 -12.21
C ASP A 63 -6.47 27.63 -12.87
N ARG A 64 -6.00 28.58 -13.69
CA ARG A 64 -4.74 28.42 -14.46
C ARG A 64 -3.43 28.78 -13.73
N PRO A 65 -3.37 29.68 -12.73
CA PRO A 65 -2.08 29.98 -12.08
C PRO A 65 -1.62 28.92 -11.07
N LEU A 66 -2.54 28.21 -10.42
CA LEU A 66 -2.20 27.38 -9.25
C LEU A 66 -1.54 26.04 -9.60
N HIS A 67 -1.78 25.51 -10.81
CA HIS A 67 -1.34 24.16 -11.20
C HIS A 67 0.09 24.07 -11.75
N ARG A 68 0.80 25.19 -11.94
CA ARG A 68 2.21 25.17 -12.43
C ARG A 68 3.27 25.35 -11.34
N MET A 69 2.89 25.69 -10.10
CA MET A 69 3.84 25.76 -9.01
C MET A 69 3.98 24.38 -8.36
N LYS A 70 5.10 23.69 -8.66
CA LYS A 70 5.56 22.55 -7.86
C LYS A 70 6.00 23.08 -6.51
N VAL A 71 5.06 23.32 -5.60
CA VAL A 71 5.37 23.72 -4.23
C VAL A 71 6.08 22.54 -3.55
N PRO A 72 7.34 22.70 -3.10
CA PRO A 72 8.03 21.64 -2.39
C PRO A 72 7.22 21.19 -1.16
N ALA A 73 7.20 19.89 -0.88
CA ALA A 73 6.51 19.33 0.29
C ALA A 73 6.96 20.01 1.61
N GLU A 74 8.22 20.43 1.66
CA GLU A 74 8.79 21.20 2.78
C GLU A 74 8.08 22.54 3.03
N THR A 75 7.58 23.19 1.99
CA THR A 75 6.85 24.47 2.12
C THR A 75 5.50 24.26 2.79
N TYR A 76 4.81 23.16 2.49
CA TYR A 76 3.58 22.79 3.21
C TYR A 76 3.87 22.49 4.68
N PHE A 77 4.97 21.81 4.98
CA PHE A 77 5.38 21.56 6.37
C PHE A 77 5.74 22.86 7.11
N LYS A 78 6.46 23.78 6.46
CA LYS A 78 6.79 25.10 7.01
C LYS A 78 5.53 25.94 7.27
N LEU A 79 4.60 25.98 6.31
CA LEU A 79 3.30 26.65 6.47
C LEU A 79 2.50 26.05 7.61
N TRP A 80 2.41 24.73 7.67
CA TRP A 80 1.76 24.03 8.77
C TRP A 80 2.42 24.39 10.12
N ALA A 81 3.75 24.35 10.22
CA ALA A 81 4.47 24.71 11.42
C ALA A 81 4.23 26.19 11.83
N ILE A 82 4.25 27.13 10.89
CA ILE A 82 3.97 28.55 11.16
C ILE A 82 2.53 28.75 11.60
N MET A 83 1.57 28.08 10.96
CA MET A 83 0.17 28.17 11.33
C MET A 83 -0.09 27.55 12.70
N THR A 84 0.46 26.37 12.99
CA THR A 84 0.20 25.63 14.22
C THR A 84 1.00 26.15 15.42
N LEU A 85 2.26 26.57 15.24
CA LEU A 85 3.12 27.05 16.33
C LEU A 85 3.11 28.58 16.47
N GLY A 86 2.91 29.31 15.37
CA GLY A 86 2.88 30.77 15.38
C GLY A 86 1.46 31.30 15.52
N PHE A 87 0.62 31.06 14.50
CA PHE A 87 -0.70 31.68 14.45
C PHE A 87 -1.68 31.15 15.51
N HIS A 88 -1.84 29.83 15.63
CA HIS A 88 -2.84 29.24 16.54
C HIS A 88 -2.63 29.64 18.02
N PRO A 89 -1.42 29.60 18.60
CA PRO A 89 -1.22 29.98 19.99
C PRO A 89 -1.50 31.46 20.22
N TRP A 90 -1.07 32.35 19.31
CA TRP A 90 -1.34 33.79 19.42
C TRP A 90 -2.82 34.11 19.24
N PHE A 91 -3.49 33.46 18.29
CA PHE A 91 -4.94 33.59 18.10
C PHE A 91 -5.72 33.11 19.32
N PHE A 92 -5.32 31.97 19.91
CA PHE A 92 -5.91 31.46 21.13
C PHE A 92 -5.68 32.42 22.31
N LEU A 93 -4.44 32.90 22.50
CA LEU A 93 -4.07 33.81 23.59
C LEU A 93 -4.77 35.18 23.47
N ALA A 94 -5.00 35.66 22.24
CA ALA A 94 -5.80 36.85 21.98
C ALA A 94 -7.28 36.68 22.37
N GLY A 95 -7.79 35.45 22.35
CA GLY A 95 -9.12 35.09 22.82
C GLY A 95 -9.24 34.90 24.33
N VAL A 96 -8.12 34.90 25.07
CA VAL A 96 -8.14 34.80 26.54
C VAL A 96 -8.54 36.16 27.12
N PRO A 97 -9.70 36.28 27.80
CA PRO A 97 -10.12 37.55 28.37
C PRO A 97 -9.16 37.99 29.48
N ARG A 98 -8.84 39.29 29.52
CA ARG A 98 -7.90 39.88 30.50
C ARG A 98 -8.38 39.78 31.94
N ASN A 99 -9.68 39.61 32.15
CA ASN A 99 -10.29 39.41 33.47
C ASN A 99 -10.61 37.93 33.66
N PHE A 100 -9.76 37.23 34.41
CA PHE A 100 -9.96 35.81 34.71
C PHE A 100 -11.23 35.54 35.52
N ALA A 101 -11.69 36.47 36.36
CA ALA A 101 -12.94 36.32 37.11
C ALA A 101 -14.19 36.34 36.21
N ALA A 102 -14.09 36.89 34.99
CA ALA A 102 -15.17 36.84 34.01
C ALA A 102 -15.30 35.46 33.34
N LEU A 103 -14.25 34.63 33.34
CA LEU A 103 -14.29 33.26 32.78
C LEU A 103 -15.19 32.33 33.61
N ASP A 104 -15.27 32.54 34.92
CA ASP A 104 -16.16 31.77 35.80
C ASP A 104 -17.65 32.05 35.54
N THR A 105 -17.96 33.14 34.82
CA THR A 105 -19.32 33.53 34.41
C THR A 105 -19.60 33.32 32.92
N LEU A 106 -18.56 33.09 32.11
CA LEU A 106 -18.64 32.88 30.67
C LEU A 106 -18.92 31.42 30.37
N ASP A 107 -20.20 31.10 30.40
CA ASP A 107 -20.71 29.79 30.08
C ASP A 107 -20.88 29.61 28.54
N ASP A 108 -20.58 30.58 27.69
CA ASP A 108 -20.95 30.54 26.28
C ASP A 108 -20.20 29.47 25.47
N TYR A 109 -20.96 28.46 25.03
CA TYR A 109 -20.48 27.46 24.09
C TYR A 109 -20.56 28.00 22.65
N PRO A 110 -19.48 27.93 21.85
CA PRO A 110 -19.45 28.55 20.53
C PRO A 110 -20.54 27.99 19.60
N VAL A 111 -21.40 28.88 19.10
CA VAL A 111 -22.58 28.53 18.29
C VAL A 111 -22.20 27.70 17.06
N GLY A 112 -21.09 28.04 16.39
CA GLY A 112 -20.60 27.28 15.24
C GLY A 112 -20.27 25.83 15.57
N LEU A 113 -19.61 25.58 16.70
CA LEU A 113 -19.28 24.22 17.15
C LEU A 113 -20.54 23.46 17.57
N LYS A 114 -21.56 24.16 18.11
CA LYS A 114 -22.85 23.57 18.49
C LYS A 114 -23.58 23.08 17.25
N VAL A 115 -23.73 23.96 16.25
CA VAL A 115 -24.40 23.66 14.99
C VAL A 115 -23.69 22.54 14.25
N PHE A 116 -22.36 22.62 14.13
CA PHE A 116 -21.55 21.58 13.50
C PHE A 116 -21.74 20.22 14.17
N THR A 117 -21.62 20.16 15.49
CA THR A 117 -21.70 18.88 16.22
C THR A 117 -23.11 18.28 16.13
N GLN A 118 -24.14 19.10 16.32
CA GLN A 118 -25.53 18.65 16.40
C GLN A 118 -26.14 18.29 15.04
N PHE A 119 -25.86 19.08 14.00
CA PHE A 119 -26.54 18.98 12.71
C PHE A 119 -25.68 18.41 11.58
N VAL A 120 -24.36 18.35 11.75
CA VAL A 120 -23.45 17.75 10.76
C VAL A 120 -22.85 16.47 11.29
N LEU A 121 -22.15 16.54 12.43
CA LEU A 121 -21.36 15.42 12.94
C LEU A 121 -22.23 14.27 13.46
N MET A 122 -23.22 14.54 14.31
CA MET A 122 -24.12 13.49 14.83
C MET A 122 -24.93 12.78 13.75
N PRO A 123 -25.61 13.49 12.81
CA PRO A 123 -26.35 12.81 11.75
C PRO A 123 -25.44 11.99 10.84
N LEU A 124 -24.24 12.48 10.55
CA LEU A 124 -23.24 11.73 9.78
C LEU A 124 -22.87 10.41 10.46
N VAL A 125 -22.58 10.44 11.77
CA VAL A 125 -22.28 9.24 12.56
C VAL A 125 -23.46 8.28 12.58
N ALA A 126 -24.68 8.80 12.76
CA ALA A 126 -25.90 7.98 12.78
C ALA A 126 -26.13 7.27 11.44
N VAL A 127 -26.05 8.00 10.32
CA VAL A 127 -26.15 7.41 8.96
C VAL A 127 -25.07 6.36 8.75
N TYR A 128 -23.84 6.62 9.18
CA TYR A 128 -22.75 5.67 9.06
C TYR A 128 -22.98 4.39 9.89
N LEU A 129 -23.49 4.51 11.12
CA LEU A 129 -23.88 3.36 11.94
C LEU A 129 -24.99 2.53 11.28
N VAL A 130 -25.97 3.18 10.64
CA VAL A 130 -27.02 2.48 9.88
C VAL A 130 -26.41 1.68 8.72
N ILE A 131 -25.49 2.29 7.96
CA ILE A 131 -24.79 1.60 6.86
C ILE A 131 -24.01 0.40 7.39
N LEU A 132 -23.27 0.54 8.50
CA LEU A 132 -22.51 -0.56 9.10
C LEU A 132 -23.42 -1.67 9.64
N THR A 133 -24.56 -1.31 10.21
CA THR A 133 -25.54 -2.29 10.69
C THR A 133 -26.16 -3.07 9.54
N ALA A 134 -26.50 -2.40 8.43
CA ALA A 134 -26.93 -3.06 7.20
C ALA A 134 -25.84 -3.98 6.63
N TYR A 135 -24.58 -3.55 6.70
CA TYR A 135 -23.44 -4.35 6.26
C TYR A 135 -23.22 -5.60 7.12
N LEU A 136 -23.42 -5.51 8.43
CA LEU A 136 -23.44 -6.67 9.32
C LEU A 136 -24.55 -7.64 8.91
N GLY A 137 -25.76 -7.14 8.64
CA GLY A 137 -26.87 -7.94 8.13
C GLY A 137 -26.49 -8.70 6.85
N LYS A 138 -25.84 -8.01 5.91
CA LYS A 138 -25.29 -8.64 4.70
C LYS A 138 -24.33 -9.79 5.03
N ILE A 139 -23.37 -9.58 5.93
CA ILE A 139 -22.39 -10.62 6.30
C ILE A 139 -23.07 -11.83 6.96
N VAL A 140 -24.04 -11.61 7.83
CA VAL A 140 -24.79 -12.68 8.50
C VAL A 140 -25.53 -13.54 7.48
N ILE A 141 -26.14 -12.91 6.47
CA ILE A 141 -26.88 -13.59 5.39
C ILE A 141 -25.94 -14.31 4.42
N THR A 142 -24.94 -13.62 3.88
CA THR A 142 -24.07 -14.19 2.83
C THR A 142 -23.01 -15.14 3.37
N ARG A 143 -22.70 -15.07 4.67
CA ARG A 143 -21.57 -15.77 5.34
C ARG A 143 -20.21 -15.50 4.68
N THR A 144 -20.14 -14.56 3.75
CA THR A 144 -18.92 -14.15 3.06
C THR A 144 -18.35 -12.93 3.77
N TRP A 145 -17.17 -13.12 4.35
CA TRP A 145 -16.45 -12.04 5.01
C TRP A 145 -15.79 -11.17 3.95
N PRO A 146 -16.15 -9.87 3.89
CA PRO A 146 -15.50 -8.96 2.96
C PRO A 146 -14.08 -8.64 3.43
N GLY A 147 -13.29 -8.02 2.54
CA GLY A 147 -11.84 -7.80 2.73
C GLY A 147 -11.45 -7.13 4.05
N GLY A 148 -10.14 -7.02 4.31
CA GLY A 148 -9.60 -6.52 5.60
C GLY A 148 -9.93 -5.07 5.99
N TRP A 149 -10.78 -4.38 5.23
CA TRP A 149 -11.15 -2.99 5.48
C TRP A 149 -12.10 -2.76 6.66
N ILE A 150 -12.88 -3.77 7.10
CA ILE A 150 -13.94 -3.63 8.12
C ILE A 150 -13.38 -3.00 9.40
N GLY A 151 -12.16 -3.36 9.78
CA GLY A 151 -11.44 -2.79 10.92
C GLY A 151 -11.38 -1.26 10.87
N TYR A 152 -11.06 -0.69 9.71
CA TYR A 152 -11.01 0.76 9.52
C TYR A 152 -12.38 1.40 9.59
N LEU A 153 -13.42 0.78 8.99
CA LEU A 153 -14.78 1.32 9.04
C LEU A 153 -15.28 1.45 10.48
N VAL A 154 -15.20 0.35 11.25
CA VAL A 154 -15.71 0.33 12.62
C VAL A 154 -14.86 1.23 13.55
N SER A 155 -13.53 1.23 13.39
CA SER A 155 -12.65 2.08 14.22
C SER A 155 -12.89 3.57 13.95
N SER A 156 -13.18 3.95 12.70
CA SER A 156 -13.44 5.34 12.34
C SER A 156 -14.75 5.84 12.97
N VAL A 157 -15.86 5.09 12.83
CA VAL A 157 -17.13 5.50 13.45
C VAL A 157 -17.07 5.50 14.97
N SER A 158 -16.31 4.59 15.55
CA SER A 158 -16.06 4.53 16.99
C SER A 158 -15.37 5.80 17.48
N THR A 159 -14.30 6.20 16.79
CA THR A 159 -13.51 7.39 17.14
C THR A 159 -14.32 8.67 16.94
N VAL A 160 -14.92 8.85 15.75
CA VAL A 160 -15.72 10.04 15.43
C VAL A 160 -16.97 10.12 16.32
N GLY A 161 -17.59 8.98 16.64
CA GLY A 161 -18.74 8.91 17.53
C GLY A 161 -18.41 9.33 18.96
N VAL A 162 -17.29 8.86 19.52
CA VAL A 162 -16.79 9.34 20.83
C VAL A 162 -16.46 10.83 20.78
N LEU A 163 -15.76 11.30 19.74
CA LEU A 163 -15.46 12.72 19.59
C LEU A 163 -16.74 13.58 19.54
N ALA A 164 -17.77 13.11 18.83
CA ALA A 164 -19.08 13.77 18.79
C ALA A 164 -19.74 13.81 20.19
N LEU A 165 -19.59 12.75 20.98
CA LEU A 165 -20.07 12.73 22.37
C LEU A 165 -19.28 13.68 23.28
N LEU A 166 -17.96 13.73 23.15
CA LEU A 166 -17.11 14.63 23.91
C LEU A 166 -17.45 16.10 23.61
N LEU A 167 -17.61 16.45 22.33
CA LEU A 167 -17.97 17.81 21.91
C LEU A 167 -19.36 18.23 22.38
N VAL A 168 -20.34 17.31 22.34
CA VAL A 168 -21.72 17.69 22.70
C VAL A 168 -21.97 17.73 24.20
N HIS A 169 -21.12 17.10 25.01
CA HIS A 169 -21.35 16.99 26.44
C HIS A 169 -21.54 18.31 27.19
N PRO A 170 -20.73 19.37 27.00
CA PRO A 170 -20.98 20.66 27.66
C PRO A 170 -22.33 21.28 27.28
N ILE A 171 -22.86 20.95 26.09
CA ILE A 171 -24.17 21.41 25.62
C ILE A 171 -25.30 20.52 26.16
N ARG A 172 -25.00 19.26 26.49
CA ARG A 172 -25.98 18.26 26.93
C ARG A 172 -26.59 18.57 28.30
N GLU A 173 -25.85 19.28 29.15
CA GLU A 173 -26.31 19.70 30.47
C GLU A 173 -27.24 20.92 30.42
N ARG A 174 -27.26 21.63 29.28
CA ARG A 174 -28.14 22.78 29.04
C ARG A 174 -29.35 22.32 28.21
N ALA A 175 -30.53 22.49 28.78
CA ALA A 175 -31.74 21.72 28.50
C ALA A 175 -32.39 21.81 27.10
N ASP A 176 -31.72 22.34 26.07
CA ASP A 176 -32.40 22.77 24.82
C ASP A 176 -32.46 21.72 23.69
N SER A 177 -31.91 20.52 23.84
CA SER A 177 -31.97 19.52 22.76
C SER A 177 -32.20 18.09 23.27
N ARG A 178 -33.46 17.65 23.26
CA ARG A 178 -33.85 16.24 23.47
C ARG A 178 -33.08 15.28 22.56
N TRP A 179 -32.73 15.73 21.36
CA TRP A 179 -31.94 14.98 20.37
C TRP A 179 -30.54 14.64 20.87
N VAL A 180 -29.82 15.60 21.47
CA VAL A 180 -28.47 15.39 22.01
C VAL A 180 -28.48 14.35 23.15
N ASN A 181 -29.49 14.43 24.02
CA ASN A 181 -29.67 13.46 25.10
C ASN A 181 -30.00 12.07 24.59
N TRP A 182 -30.83 11.97 23.55
CA TRP A 182 -31.17 10.71 22.88
C TRP A 182 -29.92 10.08 22.25
N TYR A 183 -29.17 10.84 21.45
CA TYR A 183 -27.91 10.38 20.84
C TYR A 183 -26.94 9.86 21.90
N GLY A 184 -26.70 10.64 22.97
CA GLY A 184 -25.76 10.26 24.02
C GLY A 184 -26.13 9.05 24.86
N ARG A 185 -27.38 8.55 24.78
CA ARG A 185 -27.80 7.30 25.41
C ARG A 185 -27.80 6.14 24.41
N TRP A 186 -28.36 6.36 23.22
CA TRP A 186 -28.54 5.30 22.24
C TRP A 186 -27.28 4.98 21.44
N TRP A 187 -26.35 5.92 21.31
CA TRP A 187 -25.11 5.69 20.57
C TRP A 187 -24.31 4.49 21.10
N PHE A 188 -24.19 4.35 22.43
CA PHE A 188 -23.47 3.23 23.05
C PHE A 188 -24.12 1.87 22.76
N VAL A 189 -25.44 1.83 22.60
CA VAL A 189 -26.18 0.62 22.20
C VAL A 189 -26.07 0.38 20.69
N ALA A 190 -26.23 1.43 19.89
CA ALA A 190 -26.21 1.37 18.43
C ALA A 190 -24.85 0.95 17.86
N ILE A 191 -23.75 1.16 18.59
CA ILE A 191 -22.41 0.73 18.16
C ILE A 191 -22.13 -0.76 18.46
N LEU A 192 -22.90 -1.42 19.34
CA LEU A 192 -22.68 -2.82 19.73
C LEU A 192 -22.67 -3.80 18.54
N PRO A 193 -23.59 -3.72 17.55
CA PRO A 193 -23.54 -4.59 16.37
C PRO A 193 -22.24 -4.39 15.58
N SER A 194 -21.80 -3.15 15.43
CA SER A 194 -20.54 -2.83 14.74
C SER A 194 -19.32 -3.37 15.48
N LEU A 195 -19.31 -3.31 16.82
CA LEU A 195 -18.23 -3.88 17.64
C LEU A 195 -18.21 -5.41 17.58
N ALA A 196 -19.37 -6.06 17.60
CA ALA A 196 -19.46 -7.51 17.42
C ALA A 196 -18.86 -7.92 16.06
N MET A 197 -19.21 -7.20 15.00
CA MET A 197 -18.62 -7.39 13.67
C MET A 197 -17.09 -7.24 13.67
N LEU A 198 -16.58 -6.20 14.34
CA LEU A 198 -15.15 -5.93 14.46
C LEU A 198 -14.42 -7.07 15.19
N LEU A 199 -14.95 -7.52 16.33
CA LEU A 199 -14.36 -8.58 17.13
C LEU A 199 -14.31 -9.91 16.36
N MET A 200 -15.38 -10.26 15.64
CA MET A 200 -15.38 -11.44 14.78
C MET A 200 -14.36 -11.34 13.63
N ALA A 201 -14.27 -10.18 12.97
CA ALA A 201 -13.32 -9.95 11.89
C ALA A 201 -11.85 -10.03 12.37
N ILE A 202 -11.56 -9.47 13.56
CA ILE A 202 -10.24 -9.57 14.19
C ILE A 202 -9.95 -11.03 14.60
N GLY A 203 -10.93 -11.73 15.17
CA GLY A 203 -10.80 -13.15 15.55
C GLY A 203 -10.34 -14.03 14.39
N LYS A 204 -10.96 -13.88 13.21
CA LYS A 204 -10.53 -14.57 11.98
C LYS A 204 -9.08 -14.27 11.59
N ARG A 205 -8.62 -13.03 11.78
CA ARG A 205 -7.24 -12.63 11.47
C ARG A 205 -6.24 -13.17 12.48
N LEU A 206 -6.62 -13.26 13.76
CA LEU A 206 -5.80 -13.86 14.80
C LEU A 206 -5.59 -15.36 14.55
N GLU A 207 -6.64 -16.05 14.14
CA GLU A 207 -6.58 -17.47 13.78
C GLU A 207 -5.66 -17.72 12.57
N GLN A 208 -5.81 -16.93 11.50
CA GLN A 208 -5.06 -17.12 10.26
C GLN A 208 -3.59 -16.70 10.33
N TYR A 209 -3.28 -15.65 11.08
CA TYR A 209 -1.97 -14.98 10.99
C TYR A 209 -1.29 -14.78 12.35
N GLY A 210 -1.91 -15.19 13.45
CA GLY A 210 -1.44 -14.93 14.80
C GLY A 210 -1.59 -13.48 15.25
N VAL A 211 -1.18 -13.22 16.48
CA VAL A 211 -1.25 -11.90 17.10
C VAL A 211 -0.07 -11.05 16.63
N THR A 212 -0.36 -9.88 16.06
CA THR A 212 0.60 -8.83 15.70
C THR A 212 0.23 -7.54 16.42
N GLU A 213 1.15 -6.58 16.54
CA GLU A 213 0.92 -5.35 17.31
C GLU A 213 -0.31 -4.59 16.84
N PRO A 214 -0.53 -4.33 15.53
CA PRO A 214 -1.71 -3.59 15.09
C PRO A 214 -3.02 -4.33 15.41
N ARG A 215 -3.03 -5.67 15.28
CA ARG A 215 -4.22 -6.48 15.59
C ARG A 215 -4.51 -6.53 17.08
N TYR A 216 -3.46 -6.55 17.90
CA TYR A 216 -3.59 -6.50 19.35
C TYR A 216 -4.15 -5.14 19.81
N PHE A 217 -3.61 -4.03 19.31
CA PHE A 217 -4.15 -2.70 19.64
C PHE A 217 -5.60 -2.55 19.19
N LEU A 218 -5.94 -3.03 17.99
CA LEU A 218 -7.33 -3.02 17.52
C LEU A 218 -8.24 -3.88 18.40
N LEU A 219 -7.79 -5.07 18.84
CA LEU A 219 -8.56 -5.94 19.72
C LEU A 219 -8.79 -5.28 21.08
N VAL A 220 -7.73 -4.74 21.71
CA VAL A 220 -7.82 -4.07 23.01
C VAL A 220 -8.72 -2.85 22.92
N LEU A 221 -8.60 -2.03 21.86
CA LEU A 221 -9.47 -0.87 21.66
C LEU A 221 -10.92 -1.28 21.42
N ALA A 222 -11.17 -2.37 20.68
CA ALA A 222 -12.51 -2.90 20.48
C ALA A 222 -13.14 -3.43 21.78
N LEU A 223 -12.36 -4.13 22.61
CA LEU A 223 -12.80 -4.61 23.93
C LEU A 223 -13.01 -3.46 24.91
N TRP A 224 -12.14 -2.45 24.91
CA TRP A 224 -12.32 -1.23 25.70
C TRP A 224 -13.60 -0.50 25.29
N MET A 225 -13.83 -0.31 23.99
CA MET A 225 -15.05 0.31 23.50
C MET A 225 -16.28 -0.52 23.84
N LEU A 226 -16.21 -1.85 23.72
CA LEU A 226 -17.30 -2.74 24.13
C LEU A 226 -17.62 -2.60 25.61
N GLY A 227 -16.61 -2.60 26.48
CA GLY A 227 -16.78 -2.39 27.92
C GLY A 227 -17.41 -1.03 28.23
N LEU A 228 -16.98 0.01 27.54
CA LEU A 228 -17.52 1.36 27.67
C LEU A 228 -19.00 1.42 27.23
N SER A 229 -19.31 0.79 26.09
CA SER A 229 -20.67 0.68 25.57
C SER A 229 -21.61 -0.09 26.49
N LEU A 230 -21.14 -1.19 27.08
CA LEU A 230 -21.91 -1.95 28.05
C LEU A 230 -22.12 -1.16 29.34
N TYR A 231 -21.08 -0.52 29.87
CA TYR A 231 -21.15 0.29 31.09
C TYR A 231 -22.15 1.44 30.96
N TYR A 232 -22.03 2.28 29.92
CA TYR A 232 -22.96 3.39 29.72
C TYR A 232 -24.35 2.93 29.25
N GLY A 233 -24.44 1.82 28.53
CA GLY A 233 -25.71 1.21 28.13
C GLY A 233 -26.53 0.71 29.33
N ILE A 234 -25.88 0.15 30.34
CA ILE A 234 -26.53 -0.42 31.54
C ILE A 234 -26.73 0.64 32.63
N THR A 235 -25.67 1.36 33.01
CA THR A 235 -25.68 2.24 34.20
C THR A 235 -26.25 3.63 33.90
N ALA A 236 -26.45 3.99 32.63
CA ALA A 236 -26.87 5.33 32.19
C ALA A 236 -26.04 6.48 32.82
N SER A 237 -24.80 6.19 33.23
CA SER A 237 -23.87 7.12 33.86
C SER A 237 -23.56 8.29 32.93
N ARG A 238 -23.34 9.48 33.48
CA ARG A 238 -22.99 10.69 32.72
C ARG A 238 -21.54 11.12 32.89
N ASN A 239 -20.73 10.32 33.58
CA ASN A 239 -19.35 10.70 33.88
C ASN A 239 -18.48 10.60 32.62
N ILE A 240 -18.33 11.71 31.88
CA ILE A 240 -17.54 11.73 30.64
C ILE A 240 -16.05 11.51 30.88
N LYS A 241 -15.56 11.86 32.08
CA LYS A 241 -14.12 11.85 32.39
C LYS A 241 -13.58 10.42 32.33
N LEU A 242 -14.46 9.44 32.56
CA LEU A 242 -14.14 8.02 32.46
C LEU A 242 -13.62 7.64 31.07
N ILE A 243 -14.09 8.28 29.99
CA ILE A 243 -13.66 7.96 28.61
C ILE A 243 -12.15 8.19 28.43
N PRO A 244 -11.61 9.43 28.55
CA PRO A 244 -10.18 9.66 28.40
C PRO A 244 -9.33 9.01 29.50
N MET A 245 -9.82 8.95 30.75
CA MET A 245 -9.06 8.31 31.84
C MET A 245 -8.89 6.80 31.63
N SER A 246 -9.96 6.10 31.27
CA SER A 246 -9.89 4.65 30.99
C SER A 246 -9.09 4.38 29.72
N LEU A 247 -9.20 5.23 28.69
CA LEU A 247 -8.40 5.11 27.48
C LEU A 247 -6.90 5.27 27.79
N ALA A 248 -6.53 6.25 28.61
CA ALA A 248 -5.14 6.45 29.03
C ALA A 248 -4.62 5.24 29.82
N ALA A 249 -5.42 4.72 30.77
CA ALA A 249 -5.07 3.53 31.53
C ALA A 249 -4.87 2.31 30.61
N VAL A 250 -5.79 2.06 29.68
CA VAL A 250 -5.70 0.97 28.70
C VAL A 250 -4.50 1.15 27.78
N ALA A 251 -4.18 2.38 27.34
CA ALA A 251 -3.02 2.65 26.50
C ALA A 251 -1.69 2.32 27.20
N VAL A 252 -1.55 2.71 28.48
CA VAL A 252 -0.38 2.37 29.29
C VAL A 252 -0.26 0.86 29.48
N LEU A 253 -1.35 0.20 29.87
CA LEU A 253 -1.38 -1.25 30.07
C LEU A 253 -1.11 -2.02 28.78
N ALA A 254 -1.65 -1.56 27.64
CA ALA A 254 -1.45 -2.21 26.34
C ALA A 254 -0.02 -2.02 25.80
N SER A 255 0.69 -0.98 26.23
CA SER A 255 2.04 -0.65 25.74
C SER A 255 3.14 -1.26 26.61
N ALA A 256 2.92 -1.36 27.93
CA ALA A 256 3.92 -1.77 28.90
C ALA A 256 3.62 -3.15 29.54
N GLY A 257 4.69 -3.87 29.91
CA GLY A 257 4.60 -5.09 30.69
C GLY A 257 4.44 -6.39 29.88
N PRO A 258 4.28 -7.53 30.57
CA PRO A 258 4.23 -8.86 29.95
C PRO A 258 2.93 -9.15 29.18
N TRP A 259 1.90 -8.33 29.39
CA TRP A 259 0.63 -8.31 28.65
C TRP A 259 0.60 -7.21 27.57
N GLY A 260 1.69 -6.46 27.39
CA GLY A 260 1.79 -5.45 26.36
C GLY A 260 1.79 -6.06 24.94
N ALA A 261 1.38 -5.25 23.96
CA ALA A 261 1.24 -5.65 22.57
C ALA A 261 2.52 -6.29 22.01
N TYR A 262 3.67 -5.71 22.30
CA TYR A 262 4.98 -6.18 21.86
C TYR A 262 5.36 -7.53 22.49
N ALA A 263 5.04 -7.74 23.77
CA ALA A 263 5.36 -8.97 24.47
C ALA A 263 4.50 -10.14 23.96
N ILE A 264 3.20 -9.93 23.83
CA ILE A 264 2.26 -10.95 23.34
C ILE A 264 2.52 -11.28 21.89
N SER A 265 2.73 -10.26 21.05
CA SER A 265 2.99 -10.47 19.62
C SER A 265 4.30 -11.24 19.43
N ARG A 266 5.37 -10.91 20.17
CA ARG A 266 6.61 -11.70 20.17
C ARG A 266 6.36 -13.17 20.53
N ARG A 267 5.68 -13.45 21.64
CA ARG A 267 5.38 -14.82 22.07
C ARG A 267 4.59 -15.57 21.00
N SER A 268 3.59 -14.93 20.40
CA SER A 268 2.79 -15.52 19.32
C SER A 268 3.62 -15.85 18.08
N GLN A 269 4.50 -14.94 17.64
CA GLN A 269 5.30 -15.15 16.43
C GLN A 269 6.43 -16.16 16.67
N VAL A 270 7.06 -16.16 17.84
CA VAL A 270 8.08 -17.16 18.21
C VAL A 270 7.46 -18.55 18.34
N ALA A 271 6.30 -18.69 18.98
CA ALA A 271 5.61 -19.98 19.08
C ALA A 271 5.19 -20.54 17.71
N ARG A 272 4.85 -19.66 16.76
CA ARG A 272 4.54 -20.05 15.39
C ARG A 272 5.79 -20.49 14.63
N LEU A 273 6.89 -19.75 14.77
CA LEU A 273 8.18 -20.15 14.21
C LEU A 273 8.60 -21.52 14.72
N ASP A 274 8.53 -21.72 16.04
CA ASP A 274 8.88 -22.98 16.70
C ASP A 274 8.02 -24.15 16.18
N ARG A 275 6.72 -23.94 15.97
CA ARG A 275 5.83 -24.95 15.38
C ARG A 275 6.28 -25.38 13.98
N ILE A 276 6.65 -24.43 13.11
CA ILE A 276 7.09 -24.75 11.74
C ILE A 276 8.44 -25.45 11.76
N LEU A 277 9.38 -25.00 12.60
CA LEU A 277 10.69 -25.63 12.76
C LEU A 277 10.55 -27.08 13.24
N GLN A 278 9.68 -27.33 14.23
CA GLN A 278 9.43 -28.69 14.73
C GLN A 278 8.73 -29.57 13.70
N ALA A 279 7.72 -29.05 13.00
CA ALA A 279 7.00 -29.78 11.95
C ALA A 279 7.92 -30.22 10.80
N ASN A 280 8.98 -29.45 10.53
CA ASN A 280 9.96 -29.74 9.49
C ASN A 280 11.27 -30.38 10.03
N HIS A 281 11.30 -30.79 11.30
CA HIS A 281 12.47 -31.39 11.97
C HIS A 281 13.75 -30.51 11.98
N MET A 282 13.59 -29.20 11.95
CA MET A 282 14.68 -28.21 11.84
C MET A 282 15.23 -27.72 13.20
N GLY A 283 14.71 -28.26 14.30
CA GLY A 283 15.05 -27.86 15.68
C GLY A 283 13.91 -27.14 16.37
N ARG A 284 14.26 -26.25 17.31
CA ARG A 284 13.31 -25.41 18.07
C ARG A 284 13.73 -23.95 18.02
N ALA A 285 12.82 -23.04 18.33
CA ALA A 285 13.20 -21.65 18.55
C ALA A 285 14.23 -21.56 19.70
N GLY A 286 15.40 -20.98 19.41
CA GLY A 286 16.57 -20.91 20.31
C GLY A 286 17.65 -21.97 20.04
N ASP A 287 17.38 -22.96 19.20
CA ASP A 287 18.33 -23.98 18.72
C ASP A 287 17.91 -24.41 17.30
N ALA A 288 17.84 -23.43 16.40
CA ALA A 288 17.41 -23.60 15.03
C ALA A 288 18.62 -23.58 14.11
N GLY A 289 18.76 -24.57 13.23
CA GLY A 289 19.96 -24.70 12.41
C GLY A 289 20.20 -26.09 11.82
N ARG A 290 19.30 -27.05 12.08
CA ARG A 290 19.36 -28.34 11.38
C ARG A 290 18.91 -28.12 9.96
N ALA A 291 19.84 -28.30 9.02
CA ALA A 291 19.52 -28.24 7.60
C ALA A 291 18.41 -29.24 7.30
N PRO A 292 17.28 -28.80 6.72
CA PRO A 292 16.21 -29.71 6.36
C PRO A 292 16.68 -30.62 5.23
N VAL A 293 16.02 -31.78 5.11
CA VAL A 293 16.20 -32.62 3.92
C VAL A 293 15.80 -31.80 2.69
N ALA A 294 16.65 -31.82 1.65
CA ALA A 294 16.44 -31.03 0.44
C ALA A 294 15.04 -31.30 -0.14
N GLY A 295 14.23 -30.24 -0.30
CA GLY A 295 12.86 -30.34 -0.81
C GLY A 295 11.78 -30.77 0.20
N ALA A 296 12.12 -31.04 1.47
CA ALA A 296 11.14 -31.45 2.48
C ALA A 296 10.26 -30.30 2.97
N VAL A 297 10.76 -29.06 2.95
CA VAL A 297 10.01 -27.90 3.45
C VAL A 297 9.12 -27.34 2.34
N SER A 298 7.82 -27.29 2.60
CA SER A 298 6.82 -26.75 1.67
C SER A 298 7.14 -25.29 1.30
N PHE A 299 6.66 -24.84 0.13
CA PHE A 299 6.80 -23.44 -0.25
C PHE A 299 6.07 -22.52 0.74
N GLU A 300 4.89 -22.95 1.19
CA GLU A 300 4.06 -22.25 2.16
C GLU A 300 4.81 -22.05 3.49
N ASP A 301 5.46 -23.09 4.00
CA ASP A 301 6.27 -23.01 5.22
C ASP A 301 7.49 -22.11 5.03
N ARG A 302 8.21 -22.20 3.89
CA ARG A 302 9.32 -21.29 3.58
C ARG A 302 8.88 -19.83 3.51
N ARG A 303 7.70 -19.57 2.93
CA ARG A 303 7.10 -18.23 2.87
C ARG A 303 6.71 -17.73 4.25
N GLU A 304 6.15 -18.61 5.08
CA GLU A 304 5.77 -18.28 6.46
C GLU A 304 7.00 -18.00 7.33
N LEU A 305 8.03 -18.84 7.27
CA LEU A 305 9.33 -18.64 7.92
C LEU A 305 9.96 -17.30 7.52
N SER A 306 10.00 -17.02 6.22
CA SER A 306 10.51 -15.75 5.67
C SER A 306 9.75 -14.54 6.23
N ALA A 307 8.42 -14.64 6.34
CA ALA A 307 7.59 -13.59 6.89
C ALA A 307 7.80 -13.38 8.41
N LEU A 308 7.94 -14.47 9.17
CA LEU A 308 8.18 -14.45 10.63
C LEU A 308 9.55 -13.85 10.97
N LEU A 309 10.61 -14.28 10.28
CA LEU A 309 11.97 -13.77 10.50
C LEU A 309 12.07 -12.29 10.12
N ARG A 310 11.41 -11.87 9.04
CA ARG A 310 11.32 -10.44 8.69
C ARG A 310 10.57 -9.63 9.73
N TYR A 311 9.46 -10.15 10.25
CA TYR A 311 8.72 -9.48 11.31
C TYR A 311 9.60 -9.28 12.55
N LEU A 312 10.33 -10.31 12.98
CA LEU A 312 11.27 -10.23 14.10
C LEU A 312 12.41 -9.24 13.82
N SER A 313 12.93 -9.23 12.60
CA SER A 313 13.95 -8.27 12.17
C SER A 313 13.45 -6.82 12.23
N ASN A 314 12.24 -6.55 11.73
CA ASN A 314 11.66 -5.20 11.74
C ASN A 314 11.32 -4.69 13.14
N THR A 315 11.00 -5.59 14.08
CA THR A 315 10.57 -5.22 15.44
C THR A 315 11.72 -5.17 16.44
N ARG A 316 12.74 -6.02 16.29
CA ARG A 316 13.83 -6.22 17.27
C ARG A 316 15.23 -6.16 16.65
N GLY A 317 15.35 -5.92 15.35
CA GLY A 317 16.62 -5.95 14.62
C GLY A 317 17.20 -7.35 14.48
N GLY A 318 18.43 -7.43 13.95
CA GLY A 318 19.13 -8.71 13.75
C GLY A 318 19.40 -9.49 15.04
N ARG A 319 19.55 -8.80 16.18
CA ARG A 319 19.72 -9.44 17.50
C ARG A 319 18.49 -10.23 17.93
N GLY A 320 17.30 -9.76 17.58
CA GLY A 320 16.07 -10.50 17.83
C GLY A 320 15.98 -11.79 17.03
N VAL A 321 16.45 -11.76 15.78
CA VAL A 321 16.46 -12.91 14.88
C VAL A 321 17.48 -13.96 15.32
N THR A 322 18.71 -13.55 15.60
CA THR A 322 19.78 -14.46 16.05
C THR A 322 19.43 -15.12 17.39
N ALA A 323 18.89 -14.38 18.36
CA ALA A 323 18.45 -14.95 19.63
C ALA A 323 17.36 -16.02 19.46
N VAL A 324 16.43 -15.82 18.52
CA VAL A 324 15.35 -16.78 18.25
C VAL A 324 15.84 -18.00 17.46
N LEU A 325 16.98 -17.90 16.78
CA LEU A 325 17.63 -19.03 16.10
C LEU A 325 18.66 -19.76 16.98
N GLY A 326 19.03 -19.20 18.14
CA GLY A 326 20.11 -19.77 18.97
C GLY A 326 21.50 -19.34 18.53
N LEU A 327 21.62 -18.27 17.74
CA LEU A 327 22.88 -17.80 17.20
C LEU A 327 23.56 -16.78 18.12
N PRO A 328 24.90 -16.78 18.19
CA PRO A 328 25.68 -15.75 18.87
C PRO A 328 25.34 -14.34 18.38
N ALA A 329 25.29 -13.35 19.27
CA ALA A 329 24.84 -11.99 18.95
C ALA A 329 25.76 -11.25 17.96
N ASP A 330 27.03 -11.62 17.91
CA ASP A 330 28.07 -11.17 16.97
C ASP A 330 27.85 -11.67 15.53
N THR A 331 27.02 -12.70 15.35
CA THR A 331 26.57 -13.15 14.01
C THR A 331 25.86 -12.02 13.25
N VAL A 332 25.17 -11.12 13.97
CA VAL A 332 24.46 -9.97 13.37
C VAL A 332 25.45 -9.02 12.71
N THR A 333 26.58 -8.73 13.37
CA THR A 333 27.63 -7.87 12.82
C THR A 333 28.23 -8.47 11.56
N ALA A 334 28.41 -9.79 11.51
CA ALA A 334 28.84 -10.48 10.29
C ALA A 334 27.79 -10.35 9.16
N TRP A 335 26.50 -10.47 9.49
CA TRP A 335 25.40 -10.31 8.54
C TRP A 335 25.23 -8.87 8.03
N GLU A 336 25.52 -7.87 8.85
CA GLU A 336 25.49 -6.46 8.45
C GLU A 336 26.60 -6.09 7.47
N HIS A 337 27.73 -6.80 7.51
CA HIS A 337 28.86 -6.60 6.59
C HIS A 337 28.76 -7.45 5.31
N ASP A 338 27.80 -8.40 5.24
CA ASP A 338 27.58 -9.23 4.05
C ASP A 338 26.85 -8.42 2.95
N SER A 339 27.60 -7.95 1.97
CA SER A 339 27.13 -7.13 0.84
C SER A 339 26.52 -7.93 -0.31
N THR A 340 26.26 -9.23 -0.14
CA THR A 340 25.90 -10.14 -1.25
C THR A 340 24.45 -10.06 -1.74
N GLN A 341 23.60 -9.17 -1.22
CA GLN A 341 22.21 -9.02 -1.68
C GLN A 341 21.90 -7.65 -2.30
N GLY A 342 21.20 -7.71 -3.44
CA GLY A 342 20.94 -6.60 -4.35
C GLY A 342 20.32 -5.36 -3.72
N THR A 343 20.71 -4.21 -4.27
CA THR A 343 20.22 -2.87 -4.00
C THR A 343 18.71 -2.78 -4.23
N GLY A 344 17.89 -3.06 -3.21
CA GLY A 344 16.42 -2.94 -3.31
C GLY A 344 15.60 -3.64 -2.21
N ALA A 345 16.18 -4.58 -1.46
CA ALA A 345 15.50 -5.25 -0.34
C ALA A 345 15.50 -4.37 0.92
N SER A 346 14.40 -4.34 1.68
CA SER A 346 14.37 -3.61 2.96
C SER A 346 15.38 -4.21 3.94
N PRO A 347 15.94 -3.43 4.89
CA PRO A 347 16.88 -3.97 5.89
C PRO A 347 16.35 -5.23 6.60
N GLY A 348 15.03 -5.27 6.85
CA GLY A 348 14.35 -6.42 7.42
C GLY A 348 14.35 -7.67 6.52
N ASP A 349 14.16 -7.50 5.22
CA ASP A 349 14.19 -8.61 4.25
C ASP A 349 15.60 -9.22 4.16
N ARG A 350 16.67 -8.40 4.23
CA ARG A 350 18.06 -8.88 4.15
C ARG A 350 18.42 -9.80 5.31
N ILE A 351 18.16 -9.36 6.55
CA ILE A 351 18.43 -10.16 7.76
C ILE A 351 17.60 -11.45 7.75
N ALA A 352 16.34 -11.37 7.33
CA ALA A 352 15.48 -12.55 7.20
C ALA A 352 16.03 -13.54 6.16
N ALA A 353 16.59 -13.04 5.05
CA ALA A 353 17.16 -13.89 4.02
C ALA A 353 18.45 -14.59 4.48
N LEU A 354 19.30 -13.92 5.25
CA LEU A 354 20.49 -14.51 5.86
C LEU A 354 20.12 -15.57 6.90
N ALA A 355 19.10 -15.30 7.71
CA ALA A 355 18.52 -16.27 8.63
C ALA A 355 17.96 -17.52 7.91
N MET A 356 17.23 -17.33 6.81
CA MET A 356 16.76 -18.44 5.97
C MET A 356 17.91 -19.26 5.39
N ARG A 357 18.97 -18.59 4.91
CA ARG A 357 20.18 -19.26 4.39
C ARG A 357 20.88 -20.08 5.46
N HIS A 358 20.95 -19.57 6.69
CA HIS A 358 21.48 -20.31 7.83
C HIS A 358 20.66 -21.58 8.12
N LEU A 359 19.34 -21.51 7.95
CA LEU A 359 18.44 -22.66 8.03
C LEU A 359 18.53 -23.61 6.81
N GLY A 360 19.42 -23.36 5.84
CA GLY A 360 19.51 -24.14 4.61
C GLY A 360 18.34 -23.92 3.65
N LEU A 361 17.61 -22.82 3.79
CA LEU A 361 16.41 -22.51 3.01
C LEU A 361 16.58 -21.25 2.15
N SER A 362 15.90 -21.24 1.01
CA SER A 362 15.75 -20.04 0.18
C SER A 362 14.77 -19.06 0.82
N TYR A 363 15.14 -17.77 0.89
CA TYR A 363 14.21 -16.71 1.27
C TYR A 363 13.10 -16.58 0.23
N VAL A 364 11.85 -16.49 0.70
CA VAL A 364 10.69 -16.28 -0.16
C VAL A 364 10.15 -14.88 0.05
N ASN A 365 10.12 -14.08 -1.01
CA ASN A 365 9.63 -12.71 -0.91
C ASN A 365 8.10 -12.69 -0.69
N ARG A 366 7.57 -11.63 -0.06
CA ARG A 366 6.12 -11.44 0.13
C ARG A 366 5.32 -11.35 -1.17
N TRP A 367 6.00 -11.02 -2.26
CA TRP A 367 5.42 -10.92 -3.61
C TRP A 367 5.71 -12.14 -4.47
N GLU A 368 6.48 -13.09 -3.94
CA GLU A 368 6.81 -14.30 -4.66
C GLU A 368 5.57 -15.19 -4.73
N PRO A 369 5.13 -15.54 -5.93
CA PRO A 369 3.90 -16.27 -6.12
C PRO A 369 4.08 -17.72 -5.65
N GLY A 370 2.97 -18.37 -5.25
CA GLY A 370 2.97 -19.72 -4.66
C GLY A 370 3.68 -20.78 -5.51
N ALA A 371 4.05 -21.95 -4.96
CA ALA A 371 4.54 -23.07 -5.79
C ALA A 371 3.55 -23.48 -6.91
N ARG A 372 2.27 -23.13 -6.76
CA ARG A 372 1.19 -23.35 -7.73
C ARG A 372 0.75 -22.09 -8.49
N GLU A 373 1.34 -20.94 -8.18
CA GLU A 373 1.04 -19.68 -8.83
C GLU A 373 2.33 -19.10 -9.43
N GLN A 374 2.37 -18.83 -10.72
CA GLN A 374 3.58 -18.29 -11.36
C GLN A 374 3.27 -16.94 -11.98
N THR A 375 3.89 -15.88 -11.44
CA THR A 375 3.83 -14.56 -12.06
C THR A 375 4.73 -14.59 -13.27
N PHE A 376 4.19 -14.23 -14.42
CA PHE A 376 4.96 -14.10 -15.64
C PHE A 376 4.93 -12.65 -16.13
N TRP A 377 6.06 -12.24 -16.70
CA TRP A 377 6.13 -11.08 -17.57
C TRP A 377 6.66 -11.57 -18.91
N ALA A 378 5.91 -11.36 -19.98
CA ALA A 378 6.35 -11.66 -21.34
C ALA A 378 6.45 -10.37 -22.17
N ASN A 379 7.61 -10.15 -22.81
CA ASN A 379 7.82 -9.02 -23.73
C ASN A 379 8.22 -9.55 -25.11
N LEU A 380 7.80 -8.84 -26.16
CA LEU A 380 8.27 -9.10 -27.51
C LEU A 380 9.76 -8.75 -27.62
N ALA A 381 10.58 -9.73 -27.99
CA ALA A 381 12.03 -9.56 -28.04
C ALA A 381 12.49 -8.60 -29.16
N GLN A 382 11.75 -8.58 -30.27
CA GLN A 382 11.98 -7.66 -31.39
C GLN A 382 10.63 -7.21 -31.97
N PRO A 383 10.38 -5.90 -32.14
CA PRO A 383 9.19 -5.41 -32.83
C PRO A 383 9.18 -5.96 -34.25
N ARG A 384 8.18 -6.78 -34.59
CA ARG A 384 7.96 -7.22 -35.97
C ARG A 384 7.01 -6.24 -36.66
N ALA A 385 7.19 -6.06 -37.96
CA ALA A 385 6.26 -5.28 -38.77
C ALA A 385 4.83 -5.84 -38.61
N LEU A 386 3.92 -4.97 -38.21
CA LEU A 386 2.50 -5.31 -38.04
C LEU A 386 1.77 -4.96 -39.33
N ASP A 387 1.05 -5.93 -39.90
CA ASP A 387 0.17 -5.66 -41.04
C ASP A 387 -1.06 -4.85 -40.57
N VAL A 388 -1.17 -3.65 -41.11
CA VAL A 388 -2.24 -2.68 -40.84
C VAL A 388 -3.21 -2.55 -42.02
N SER A 389 -3.04 -3.36 -43.07
CA SER A 389 -3.88 -3.31 -44.26
C SER A 389 -5.36 -3.50 -43.90
N GLY A 390 -6.21 -2.57 -44.36
CA GLY A 390 -7.65 -2.60 -44.09
C GLY A 390 -8.07 -2.00 -42.74
N PHE A 391 -7.16 -1.42 -41.95
CA PHE A 391 -7.48 -0.66 -40.75
C PHE A 391 -7.29 0.84 -40.96
N GLN A 392 -8.17 1.65 -40.37
CA GLN A 392 -8.21 3.11 -40.57
C GLN A 392 -7.51 3.87 -39.44
N LEU A 393 -7.55 3.35 -38.21
CA LEU A 393 -7.00 4.00 -37.02
C LEU A 393 -6.15 3.04 -36.20
N ALA A 394 -5.12 3.59 -35.54
CA ALA A 394 -4.25 2.88 -34.61
C ALA A 394 -4.06 3.71 -33.33
N ARG A 395 -4.14 3.07 -32.15
CA ARG A 395 -3.91 3.73 -30.87
C ARG A 395 -3.16 2.82 -29.89
N VAL A 396 -2.26 3.41 -29.10
CA VAL A 396 -1.63 2.72 -27.96
C VAL A 396 -2.68 2.31 -26.94
N PHE A 397 -2.60 1.07 -26.49
CA PHE A 397 -3.52 0.47 -25.55
C PHE A 397 -2.76 -0.09 -24.34
N THR A 398 -3.35 0.08 -23.16
CA THR A 398 -2.85 -0.48 -21.91
C THR A 398 -3.99 -1.21 -21.21
N TYR A 399 -3.72 -2.42 -20.76
CA TYR A 399 -4.63 -3.29 -20.04
C TYR A 399 -4.12 -3.52 -18.61
N PRO A 400 -5.01 -3.57 -17.60
CA PRO A 400 -6.25 -2.81 -17.57
C PRO A 400 -5.92 -1.31 -17.60
N GLY A 401 -6.71 -0.54 -18.33
CA GLY A 401 -6.58 0.91 -18.44
C GLY A 401 -7.94 1.59 -18.37
N PRO A 402 -8.00 2.93 -18.24
CA PRO A 402 -9.25 3.66 -18.40
C PRO A 402 -9.90 3.31 -19.74
N ALA A 403 -11.23 3.34 -19.82
CA ALA A 403 -11.97 2.99 -21.03
C ALA A 403 -11.35 3.67 -22.26
N GLY A 404 -10.74 2.86 -23.12
CA GLY A 404 -9.97 3.34 -24.25
C GLY A 404 -10.93 3.66 -25.38
N TRP A 405 -10.92 4.90 -25.86
CA TRP A 405 -11.71 5.29 -27.03
C TRP A 405 -10.84 5.21 -28.29
N ILE A 406 -11.33 4.58 -29.36
CA ILE A 406 -10.69 4.62 -30.67
C ILE A 406 -11.72 5.06 -31.70
N GLY A 407 -11.49 6.21 -32.34
CA GLY A 407 -12.50 6.83 -33.19
C GLY A 407 -12.21 8.30 -33.50
N THR A 408 -13.13 8.87 -34.29
CA THR A 408 -13.22 10.30 -34.59
C THR A 408 -14.21 10.97 -33.63
N GLU A 409 -14.29 12.31 -33.62
CA GLU A 409 -15.24 13.03 -32.76
C GLU A 409 -16.70 12.64 -33.04
N SER A 410 -17.02 12.18 -34.24
CA SER A 410 -18.37 11.79 -34.67
C SER A 410 -18.68 10.29 -34.54
N ASP A 411 -17.67 9.43 -34.46
CA ASP A 411 -17.85 7.98 -34.50
C ASP A 411 -16.71 7.28 -33.74
N SER A 412 -17.01 6.59 -32.64
CA SER A 412 -15.99 5.99 -31.77
C SER A 412 -16.39 4.68 -31.14
N LEU A 413 -15.39 3.82 -30.95
CA LEU A 413 -15.48 2.56 -30.24
C LEU A 413 -14.89 2.71 -28.84
N GLN A 414 -15.60 2.22 -27.83
CA GLN A 414 -15.15 2.17 -26.46
C GLN A 414 -14.68 0.76 -26.12
N LEU A 415 -13.44 0.63 -25.68
CA LEU A 415 -12.85 -0.63 -25.22
C LEU A 415 -12.95 -0.68 -23.70
N VAL A 416 -13.83 -1.55 -23.20
CA VAL A 416 -14.09 -1.71 -21.77
C VAL A 416 -13.59 -3.09 -21.34
N PRO A 417 -12.60 -3.18 -20.41
CA PRO A 417 -12.25 -4.45 -19.82
C PRO A 417 -13.43 -4.96 -18.99
N GLU A 418 -13.84 -6.21 -19.20
CA GLU A 418 -14.87 -6.84 -18.39
C GLU A 418 -14.22 -7.37 -17.11
N ASP A 419 -14.66 -6.85 -15.96
CA ASP A 419 -14.10 -7.20 -14.66
C ASP A 419 -14.17 -8.73 -14.46
N SER A 420 -13.04 -9.32 -14.09
CA SER A 420 -12.84 -10.74 -13.74
C SER A 420 -12.88 -11.81 -14.85
N SER A 421 -13.40 -11.53 -16.04
CA SER A 421 -13.47 -12.53 -17.13
C SER A 421 -12.22 -12.59 -18.01
N GLY A 422 -11.43 -11.51 -18.04
CA GLY A 422 -10.31 -11.38 -18.99
C GLY A 422 -10.77 -11.20 -20.44
N ALA A 423 -12.02 -10.80 -20.65
CA ALA A 423 -12.52 -10.40 -21.95
C ALA A 423 -12.48 -8.87 -22.11
N LEU A 424 -12.32 -8.41 -23.35
CA LEU A 424 -12.43 -7.01 -23.72
C LEU A 424 -13.73 -6.81 -24.50
N VAL A 425 -14.63 -5.99 -23.98
CA VAL A 425 -15.87 -5.65 -24.65
C VAL A 425 -15.66 -4.38 -25.44
N VAL A 426 -15.85 -4.45 -26.76
CA VAL A 426 -15.91 -3.31 -27.65
C VAL A 426 -17.35 -2.83 -27.69
N LYS A 427 -17.58 -1.56 -27.37
CA LYS A 427 -18.89 -0.90 -27.42
C LYS A 427 -18.92 0.18 -28.49
N HIS A 428 -20.06 0.34 -29.13
CA HIS A 428 -20.37 1.42 -30.08
C HIS A 428 -21.69 2.06 -29.68
N GLY A 429 -21.76 3.40 -29.62
CA GLY A 429 -22.99 4.11 -29.21
C GLY A 429 -23.55 3.75 -27.83
N GLY A 430 -22.77 3.11 -26.96
CA GLY A 430 -23.19 2.61 -25.65
C GLY A 430 -23.64 1.14 -25.63
N GLY A 431 -23.90 0.52 -26.79
CA GLY A 431 -24.23 -0.90 -26.93
C GLY A 431 -22.97 -1.78 -27.05
N ALA A 432 -23.03 -3.02 -26.57
CA ALA A 432 -21.94 -3.98 -26.72
C ALA A 432 -21.95 -4.56 -28.14
N LEU A 433 -20.86 -4.32 -28.88
CA LEU A 433 -20.71 -4.72 -30.28
C LEU A 433 -20.00 -6.07 -30.40
N LEU A 434 -18.92 -6.25 -29.63
CA LEU A 434 -18.05 -7.41 -29.74
C LEU A 434 -17.41 -7.74 -28.39
N LYS A 435 -17.23 -9.03 -28.13
CA LYS A 435 -16.47 -9.53 -26.98
C LYS A 435 -15.24 -10.28 -27.46
N LEU A 436 -14.07 -9.78 -27.10
CA LEU A 436 -12.78 -10.37 -27.44
C LEU A 436 -12.25 -11.17 -26.25
N ASP A 437 -11.99 -12.47 -26.44
CA ASP A 437 -11.38 -13.32 -25.41
C ASP A 437 -9.85 -13.13 -25.39
N LEU A 438 -9.36 -12.40 -24.38
CA LEU A 438 -7.91 -12.19 -24.24
C LEU A 438 -7.23 -13.38 -23.57
N ARG A 439 -7.95 -14.16 -22.76
CA ARG A 439 -7.38 -15.29 -22.01
C ARG A 439 -7.07 -16.47 -22.92
N GLY A 440 -8.02 -16.84 -23.79
CA GLY A 440 -7.83 -17.93 -24.76
C GLY A 440 -6.62 -17.68 -25.67
N VAL A 441 -6.51 -16.45 -26.20
CA VAL A 441 -5.42 -16.08 -27.10
C VAL A 441 -4.07 -15.98 -26.37
N ALA A 442 -4.05 -15.43 -25.15
CA ALA A 442 -2.83 -15.41 -24.34
C ALA A 442 -2.34 -16.83 -23.98
N ARG A 443 -3.25 -17.76 -23.67
CA ARG A 443 -2.90 -19.17 -23.40
C ARG A 443 -2.36 -19.88 -24.65
N ALA A 444 -2.90 -19.59 -25.82
CA ALA A 444 -2.39 -20.14 -27.08
C ALA A 444 -1.02 -19.58 -27.48
N ALA A 445 -0.71 -18.34 -27.08
CA ALA A 445 0.56 -17.69 -27.36
C ALA A 445 1.67 -18.03 -26.35
N LEU A 446 1.32 -18.37 -25.11
CA LEU A 446 2.23 -18.77 -24.04
C LEU A 446 1.89 -20.20 -23.60
N PRO A 447 2.55 -21.23 -24.17
CA PRO A 447 2.43 -22.59 -23.62
C PRO A 447 2.83 -22.55 -22.16
N LEU A 448 1.96 -23.04 -21.27
CA LEU A 448 2.17 -23.02 -19.81
C LEU A 448 3.51 -23.68 -19.43
N ASP A 449 3.92 -24.68 -20.20
CA ASP A 449 5.19 -25.42 -20.02
C ASP A 449 6.44 -24.59 -20.34
N SER A 450 6.28 -23.45 -21.04
CA SER A 450 7.36 -22.54 -21.44
C SER A 450 7.50 -21.31 -20.53
N LEU A 451 6.60 -21.16 -19.55
CA LEU A 451 6.66 -20.09 -18.57
C LEU A 451 7.67 -20.47 -17.49
N GLY A 452 8.83 -19.83 -17.49
CA GLY A 452 9.85 -20.05 -16.46
C GLY A 452 9.36 -19.57 -15.09
N ALA A 453 9.72 -20.33 -14.04
CA ALA A 453 9.20 -20.16 -12.67
C ALA A 453 9.33 -18.74 -12.09
N THR A 454 10.28 -17.92 -12.55
CA THR A 454 10.47 -16.53 -12.13
C THR A 454 11.33 -15.75 -13.14
N GLY A 455 10.90 -15.63 -14.40
CA GLY A 455 11.72 -15.02 -15.46
C GLY A 455 10.98 -14.07 -16.40
N TYR A 456 11.72 -13.08 -16.93
CA TYR A 456 11.32 -12.30 -18.11
C TYR A 456 11.18 -13.27 -19.29
N ASN A 457 9.95 -13.70 -19.59
CA ASN A 457 9.65 -14.55 -20.72
C ASN A 457 9.72 -13.72 -22.01
N GLN A 458 10.16 -14.33 -23.11
CA GLN A 458 10.15 -13.67 -24.41
C GLN A 458 8.96 -14.16 -25.23
N LEU A 459 8.13 -13.23 -25.69
CA LEU A 459 7.11 -13.53 -26.69
C LEU A 459 7.82 -13.78 -28.03
N LYS A 460 7.63 -14.96 -28.60
CA LYS A 460 8.12 -15.28 -29.95
C LYS A 460 7.38 -14.50 -31.04
N ARG A 461 6.14 -14.08 -30.76
CA ARG A 461 5.25 -13.33 -31.65
C ARG A 461 4.31 -12.44 -30.83
N SER A 462 3.89 -11.32 -31.41
CA SER A 462 2.85 -10.47 -30.81
C SER A 462 1.55 -11.27 -30.66
N ILE A 463 0.83 -11.01 -29.58
CA ILE A 463 -0.45 -11.67 -29.32
C ILE A 463 -1.51 -10.83 -30.01
N VAL A 464 -2.08 -11.35 -31.08
CA VAL A 464 -3.07 -10.66 -31.92
C VAL A 464 -4.44 -11.26 -31.65
N VAL A 465 -5.38 -10.40 -31.30
CA VAL A 465 -6.78 -10.73 -31.04
C VAL A 465 -7.62 -9.95 -32.04
N ASP A 466 -8.20 -10.66 -33.00
CA ASP A 466 -9.05 -10.08 -34.04
C ASP A 466 -10.52 -10.33 -33.72
N GLY A 467 -11.36 -9.37 -34.06
CA GLY A 467 -12.78 -9.64 -34.22
C GLY A 467 -13.50 -8.60 -35.05
N SER A 468 -14.63 -9.01 -35.61
CA SER A 468 -15.43 -8.21 -36.53
C SER A 468 -16.91 -8.42 -36.26
N ALA A 469 -17.66 -7.33 -36.20
CA ALA A 469 -19.10 -7.35 -36.01
C ALA A 469 -19.72 -6.10 -36.64
N GLU A 470 -20.88 -6.26 -37.29
CA GLU A 470 -21.71 -5.16 -37.84
C GLU A 470 -20.92 -4.15 -38.71
N GLY A 471 -20.00 -4.64 -39.54
CA GLY A 471 -19.18 -3.81 -40.44
C GLY A 471 -17.93 -3.19 -39.80
N PHE A 472 -17.78 -3.28 -38.48
CA PHE A 472 -16.56 -2.87 -37.77
C PHE A 472 -15.57 -4.03 -37.68
N ARG A 473 -14.27 -3.70 -37.79
CA ARG A 473 -13.17 -4.65 -37.51
C ARG A 473 -12.26 -4.05 -36.45
N VAL A 474 -11.94 -4.84 -35.43
CA VAL A 474 -11.04 -4.44 -34.35
C VAL A 474 -9.97 -5.49 -34.18
N ARG A 475 -8.71 -5.04 -34.14
CA ARG A 475 -7.54 -5.87 -33.88
C ARG A 475 -6.80 -5.32 -32.68
N VAL A 476 -6.67 -6.13 -31.63
CA VAL A 476 -5.91 -5.81 -30.42
C VAL A 476 -4.60 -6.58 -30.46
N VAL A 477 -3.48 -5.88 -30.35
CA VAL A 477 -2.14 -6.45 -30.40
C VAL A 477 -1.45 -6.17 -29.07
N PHE A 478 -1.01 -7.22 -28.38
CA PHE A 478 -0.14 -7.08 -27.21
C PHE A 478 1.32 -7.35 -27.58
N GLU A 479 2.18 -6.41 -27.15
CA GLU A 479 3.63 -6.52 -27.24
C GLU A 479 4.27 -6.86 -25.89
N SER A 480 3.59 -6.48 -24.81
CA SER A 480 3.92 -6.96 -23.47
C SER A 480 2.67 -7.44 -22.76
N ILE A 481 2.79 -8.53 -22.01
CA ILE A 481 1.77 -8.99 -21.09
C ILE A 481 2.39 -9.42 -19.77
N ARG A 482 1.65 -9.22 -18.70
CA ARG A 482 1.98 -9.70 -17.37
C ARG A 482 0.76 -10.31 -16.72
N GLY A 483 0.96 -11.34 -15.92
CA GLY A 483 -0.13 -12.05 -15.29
C GLY A 483 0.34 -13.08 -14.29
N MET A 484 -0.60 -13.85 -13.77
CA MET A 484 -0.36 -14.97 -12.89
C MET A 484 -0.95 -16.22 -13.51
N VAL A 485 -0.15 -17.28 -13.60
CA VAL A 485 -0.63 -18.64 -13.84
C VAL A 485 -1.22 -19.13 -12.52
N ARG A 486 -2.47 -19.59 -12.53
CA ARG A 486 -3.13 -20.26 -11.41
C ARG A 486 -3.45 -21.71 -11.79
N PRO A 487 -3.79 -22.58 -10.83
CA PRO A 487 -4.20 -23.97 -11.12
C PRO A 487 -5.35 -24.09 -12.13
N ASN A 488 -6.23 -23.07 -12.16
CA ASN A 488 -7.43 -23.05 -13.02
C ASN A 488 -7.22 -22.29 -14.34
N GLY A 489 -6.00 -21.84 -14.65
CA GLY A 489 -5.66 -21.14 -15.90
C GLY A 489 -4.84 -19.87 -15.72
N LEU A 490 -4.69 -19.12 -16.80
CA LEU A 490 -3.87 -17.91 -16.86
C LEU A 490 -4.73 -16.66 -16.59
N GLU A 491 -4.30 -15.85 -15.62
CA GLU A 491 -4.91 -14.56 -15.28
C GLU A 491 -4.04 -13.41 -15.76
N LEU A 492 -4.51 -12.68 -16.78
CA LEU A 492 -3.87 -11.45 -17.24
C LEU A 492 -4.10 -10.32 -16.22
N GLN A 493 -3.01 -9.79 -15.67
CA GLN A 493 -3.04 -8.64 -14.76
C GLN A 493 -2.73 -7.33 -15.48
N GLY A 494 -2.07 -7.40 -16.63
CA GLY A 494 -1.90 -6.23 -17.47
C GLY A 494 -1.11 -6.50 -18.76
N GLY A 495 -1.03 -5.49 -19.62
CA GLY A 495 -0.28 -5.56 -20.87
C GLY A 495 -0.30 -4.25 -21.62
N THR A 496 0.62 -4.10 -22.58
CA THR A 496 0.71 -2.94 -23.46
C THR A 496 0.79 -3.37 -24.91
N GLY A 497 0.27 -2.54 -25.79
CA GLY A 497 0.43 -2.69 -27.24
C GLY A 497 -0.46 -1.72 -27.99
N PHE A 498 -1.13 -2.18 -29.03
CA PHE A 498 -1.88 -1.35 -29.97
C PHE A 498 -3.28 -1.90 -30.22
N VAL A 499 -4.23 -1.00 -30.48
CA VAL A 499 -5.54 -1.36 -31.01
C VAL A 499 -5.69 -0.70 -32.37
N LEU A 500 -6.13 -1.49 -33.34
CA LEU A 500 -6.45 -1.08 -34.70
C LEU A 500 -7.96 -1.19 -34.91
N ALA A 501 -8.56 -0.21 -35.57
CA ALA A 501 -9.99 -0.18 -35.87
C ALA A 501 -10.26 0.17 -37.33
N ALA A 502 -11.31 -0.43 -37.89
CA ALA A 502 -11.83 -0.19 -39.23
C ALA A 502 -13.37 -0.16 -39.22
N GLY A 503 -13.98 0.52 -40.20
CA GLY A 503 -15.43 0.67 -40.33
C GLY A 503 -15.98 1.95 -39.70
N LEU A 504 -15.09 2.84 -39.24
CA LEU A 504 -15.47 4.12 -38.64
C LEU A 504 -15.69 5.17 -39.74
N ARG A 505 -16.70 6.02 -39.56
CA ARG A 505 -16.93 7.14 -40.47
C ARG A 505 -15.84 8.20 -40.29
N THR A 506 -14.89 8.23 -41.20
CA THR A 506 -13.93 9.32 -41.32
C THR A 506 -14.64 10.50 -41.96
N SER A 507 -14.83 11.59 -41.21
CA SER A 507 -15.36 12.85 -41.73
C SER A 507 -14.42 13.41 -42.79
N GLY A 508 -14.71 13.12 -44.07
CA GLY A 508 -14.09 13.77 -45.22
C GLY A 508 -13.43 12.82 -46.21
N THR A 509 -14.23 12.18 -47.07
CA THR A 509 -13.96 12.03 -48.52
C THR A 509 -15.20 11.43 -49.17
N ALA A 510 -16.11 12.29 -49.62
CA ALA A 510 -16.83 12.02 -50.85
C ALA A 510 -15.81 12.26 -51.97
N MET A 511 -15.18 11.19 -52.46
CA MET A 511 -14.37 11.25 -53.68
C MET A 511 -15.13 10.46 -54.74
N SER A 512 -15.75 11.21 -55.65
CA SER A 512 -16.39 10.69 -56.85
C SER A 512 -15.40 9.81 -57.64
N PRO A 513 -15.88 8.74 -58.29
CA PRO A 513 -15.00 7.88 -59.09
C PRO A 513 -14.54 8.65 -60.34
N PRO A 514 -13.26 8.57 -60.74
CA PRO A 514 -12.87 9.01 -62.08
C PRO A 514 -13.31 7.95 -63.13
N PRO A 515 -13.58 8.37 -64.38
CA PRO A 515 -13.91 7.47 -65.49
C PRO A 515 -12.76 6.53 -65.87
#